data_AF-A0A516RHY8-F1
#
_entry.id   AF-A0A516RHY8-F1
#
_cell.length_a   1.000
_cell.length_b   1.000
_cell.length_c   1.000
_cell.angle_alpha   90.00
_cell.angle_beta   90.00
_cell.angle_gamma   90.00
#
_symmetry.space_group_name_H-M   'P 1'
#
loop_
_entity.id
_entity.type
_entity.pdbx_description
1 polymer ?
#
loop_
_entity_poly.entity_id
_entity_poly.type
_entity_poly.pdbx_seq_one_letter_code
_entity_poly.pdbx_strand_id
1 'polypeptide(L)' 'MPPLDLDPRDAARWARRAGLPLGDERLDAVAATAAHIHAVVATLRELDLTGVAPAPAGAEVRDAAV' A
#
# COMPACT_ATOMS: atom_id res chain seq x y z
N MET A 1 -2.39 4.26 -14.55
CA MET A 1 -2.13 2.82 -14.80
C MET A 1 -3.37 1.99 -14.45
N PRO A 2 -3.69 0.89 -15.16
CA PRO A 2 -4.71 -0.05 -14.70
C PRO A 2 -4.28 -0.70 -13.36
N PRO A 3 -5.24 -1.08 -12.49
CA PRO A 3 -4.91 -1.80 -11.26
C PRO A 3 -4.12 -3.07 -11.59
N LEU A 4 -3.04 -3.30 -10.84
CA LEU A 4 -2.32 -4.56 -10.92
C LEU A 4 -3.25 -5.66 -10.44
N ASP A 5 -3.52 -6.65 -11.29
CA ASP A 5 -4.24 -7.84 -10.88
C ASP A 5 -3.28 -8.69 -10.02
N LEU A 6 -3.48 -8.65 -8.71
CA LEU A 6 -2.61 -9.35 -7.76
C LEU A 6 -3.09 -10.80 -7.62
N ASP A 7 -2.19 -11.75 -7.81
CA ASP A 7 -2.49 -13.17 -7.64
C ASP A 7 -2.85 -13.45 -6.16
N PRO A 8 -3.96 -14.14 -5.86
CA PRO A 8 -4.32 -14.55 -4.50
C PRO A 8 -3.21 -15.28 -3.72
N ARG A 9 -2.32 -15.99 -4.43
CA ARG A 9 -1.12 -16.63 -3.84
C ARG A 9 -0.08 -15.63 -3.37
N ASP A 10 0.04 -14.49 -4.04
CA ASP A 10 0.90 -13.39 -3.60
C ASP A 10 0.36 -12.78 -2.31
N ALA A 11 -0.96 -12.59 -2.22
CA ALA A 11 -1.62 -12.13 -1.00
C ALA A 11 -1.40 -13.12 0.17
N ALA A 12 -1.53 -14.43 -0.07
CA ALA A 12 -1.24 -15.46 0.94
C ALA A 12 0.22 -15.39 1.44
N ARG A 13 1.18 -15.24 0.52
CA ARG A 13 2.61 -15.14 0.85
C ARG A 13 2.90 -13.91 1.71
N TRP A 14 2.36 -12.74 1.33
CA TRP A 14 2.60 -11.51 2.07
C TRP A 14 1.90 -11.49 3.43
N ALA A 15 0.69 -12.02 3.51
CA ALA A 15 -0.04 -12.13 4.77
C ALA A 15 0.70 -13.04 5.76
N ARG A 16 1.24 -14.18 5.28
CA ARG A 16 2.15 -15.03 6.09
C ARG A 16 3.41 -14.28 6.54
N ARG A 17 4.03 -13.49 5.66
CA ARG A 17 5.21 -12.66 6.02
C ARG A 17 4.88 -11.63 7.11
N ALA A 18 3.64 -11.12 7.13
CA ALA A 18 3.16 -10.20 8.15
C ALA A 18 2.70 -10.88 9.45
N GLY A 19 2.79 -12.21 9.55
CA GLY A 19 2.31 -12.97 10.72
C GLY A 19 0.77 -13.12 10.76
N LEU A 20 0.09 -12.90 9.64
CA LEU A 20 -1.37 -12.94 9.50
C LEU A 20 -1.78 -14.02 8.49
N PRO A 21 -1.71 -15.32 8.83
CA PRO A 21 -2.16 -16.37 7.93
C PRO A 21 -3.65 -16.20 7.59
N LEU A 22 -3.97 -16.25 6.29
CA LEU A 22 -5.33 -16.14 5.77
C LEU A 22 -5.89 -17.52 5.46
N GLY A 23 -7.18 -17.72 5.74
CA GLY A 23 -7.93 -18.86 5.19
C GLY A 23 -8.17 -18.66 3.70
N ASP A 24 -8.27 -19.76 2.96
CA ASP A 24 -8.40 -19.77 1.49
C ASP A 24 -9.61 -18.94 1.03
N GLU A 25 -10.69 -18.94 1.81
CA GLU A 25 -11.92 -18.20 1.54
C GLU A 25 -11.74 -16.68 1.53
N ARG A 26 -10.62 -16.16 2.06
CA ARG A 26 -10.32 -14.72 2.12
C ARG A 26 -9.32 -14.26 1.08
N LEU A 27 -8.63 -15.17 0.39
CA LEU A 27 -7.49 -14.81 -0.46
C LEU A 27 -7.90 -13.91 -1.63
N ASP A 28 -8.99 -14.24 -2.32
CA ASP A 28 -9.48 -13.46 -3.46
C ASP A 28 -9.89 -12.04 -3.03
N ALA A 29 -10.64 -11.93 -1.93
CA ALA A 29 -11.08 -10.64 -1.42
C ALA A 29 -9.90 -9.76 -0.95
N VAL A 30 -8.91 -10.35 -0.28
CA VAL A 30 -7.72 -9.62 0.16
C VAL A 30 -6.84 -9.21 -1.03
N ALA A 31 -6.69 -10.07 -2.04
CA ALA A 31 -5.94 -9.75 -3.25
C ALA A 31 -6.58 -8.58 -4.02
N ALA A 32 -7.90 -8.60 -4.21
CA ALA A 32 -8.64 -7.50 -4.83
C ALA A 32 -8.51 -6.19 -4.03
N THR A 33 -8.58 -6.26 -2.70
CA THR A 33 -8.41 -5.10 -1.82
C THR A 33 -6.99 -4.53 -1.93
N ALA A 34 -5.97 -5.39 -1.91
CA ALA A 34 -4.58 -4.98 -2.08
C ALA A 34 -4.33 -4.36 -3.46
N ALA A 35 -4.95 -4.89 -4.51
CA ALA A 35 -4.87 -4.35 -5.87
C ALA A 35 -5.45 -2.94 -5.95
N HIS A 36 -6.60 -2.72 -5.30
CA HIS A 36 -7.22 -1.41 -5.20
C HIS A 36 -6.34 -0.41 -4.44
N ILE A 37 -5.82 -0.78 -3.27
CA ILE A 37 -4.90 0.06 -2.50
C ILE A 37 -3.65 0.39 -3.33
N HIS A 38 -3.09 -0.59 -4.04
CA HIS A 38 -1.93 -0.36 -4.88
C HIS A 38 -2.23 0.64 -6.01
N ALA A 39 -3.42 0.57 -6.62
CA ALA A 39 -3.83 1.54 -7.62
C ALA A 39 -3.91 2.96 -7.05
N VAL A 40 -4.42 3.13 -5.83
CA VAL A 40 -4.45 4.43 -5.13
C VAL A 40 -3.04 4.91 -4.81
N VAL A 41 -2.18 4.06 -4.25
CA VAL A 41 -0.78 4.44 -3.94
C VAL A 41 0.03 4.72 -5.21
N ALA A 42 -0.30 4.07 -6.33
CA ALA A 42 0.36 4.32 -7.61
C ALA A 42 0.16 5.76 -8.10
N THR A 43 -0.95 6.43 -7.77
CA THR A 43 -1.15 7.84 -8.15
C THR A 43 -0.16 8.76 -7.42
N LEU A 44 0.22 8.44 -6.18
CA LEU A 44 1.23 9.20 -5.44
C LEU A 44 2.63 9.13 -6.08
N ARG A 45 2.90 8.07 -6.84
CA ARG A 45 4.17 7.91 -7.56
C ARG A 45 4.27 8.79 -8.81
N GLU A 46 3.16 9.40 -9.23
CA GLU A 46 3.14 10.36 -10.33
C GLU A 46 3.60 11.76 -9.88
N LEU A 47 3.73 11.99 -8.57
CA LEU A 47 4.26 13.24 -8.03
C LEU A 47 5.76 13.35 -8.33
N ASP A 48 6.19 14.54 -8.75
CA ASP A 48 7.62 14.85 -8.86
C ASP A 48 8.21 15.11 -7.47
N LEU A 49 8.95 14.13 -6.97
CA LEU A 49 9.66 14.20 -5.70
C LEU A 49 11.17 14.49 -5.89
N THR A 50 11.57 14.94 -7.08
CA THR A 50 12.97 15.26 -7.37
C THR A 50 13.46 16.38 -6.44
N GLY A 51 14.52 16.08 -5.68
CA GLY A 51 15.08 17.02 -4.71
C GLY A 51 14.28 17.18 -3.40
N VAL A 52 13.17 16.44 -3.23
CA VAL A 52 12.41 16.40 -1.97
C VAL A 52 13.02 15.34 -1.05
N ALA A 53 13.64 15.80 0.04
CA ALA A 53 14.16 14.88 1.06
C ALA A 53 13.02 14.17 1.80
N PRO A 54 13.16 12.88 2.17
CA PRO A 54 12.18 12.21 3.02
C PRO A 54 12.02 12.94 4.36
N ALA A 55 10.79 13.08 4.83
CA ALA A 55 10.54 13.62 6.15
C ALA A 55 11.16 12.69 7.22
N PRO A 56 11.84 13.25 8.24
CA PRO A 56 12.40 12.43 9.32
C PRO A 56 11.27 11.77 10.12
N ALA A 57 11.46 10.49 10.47
CA ALA A 57 10.50 9.76 11.29
C ALA A 57 10.37 10.43 12.67
N GLY A 58 9.18 10.95 13.00
CA GLY A 58 8.90 11.63 14.28
C GLY A 58 8.80 13.15 14.23
N ALA A 59 8.89 13.78 13.05
CA ALA A 59 8.53 15.19 12.92
C ALA A 59 7.01 15.35 13.01
N GLU A 60 6.49 15.69 14.19
CA GLU A 60 5.15 16.28 14.30
C GLU A 60 5.14 17.59 13.49
N VAL A 61 4.38 17.59 12.39
CA VAL A 61 4.01 18.83 11.71
C VAL A 61 2.98 19.49 12.60
N ARG A 62 3.41 20.43 13.44
CA ARG A 62 2.46 21.34 14.08
C ARG A 62 1.90 22.22 12.99
N ASP A 63 0.60 22.05 12.71
CA ASP A 63 -0.13 22.99 11.87
C ASP A 63 0.09 24.39 12.44
N ALA A 64 0.70 25.26 11.64
CA ALA A 64 0.72 26.69 11.96
C ALA A 64 -0.74 27.15 11.88
N ALA A 65 -1.27 27.59 13.03
CA ALA A 65 -2.64 28.04 13.17
C ALA A 65 -3.04 29.03 12.07
N VAL A 66 -4.22 28.78 11.48
CA VAL A 66 -4.96 29.72 10.63
C VAL A 66 -5.46 30.88 11.47
#